data_AF-A0A918ST23-F1
#
_entry.id   AF-A0A918ST23-F1
#
_cell.length_a   1.000
_cell.length_b   1.000
_cell.length_c   1.000
_cell.angle_alpha   90.00
_cell.angle_beta   90.00
_cell.angle_gamma   90.00
#
_symmetry.space_group_name_H-M   'P 1'
#
loop_
_entity.id
_entity.type
_entity.pdbx_description
1 polymer ?
#
loop_
_entity_poly.entity_id
_entity_poly.type
_entity_poly.pdbx_seq_one_letter_code
_entity_poly.pdbx_strand_id
1 'polypeptide(L)'
;MIPDPTQPWGVAIDYAGRGTVTESGHTVGVRLYDNTLGGPLDIDPVTGEYPAVYVTAQTVENGGNGVQLRGYGMTVVQPTHGRPVLPDPAAVVRAVTAALADFETRRAAFAALCAAWVPVPDPGPEPTPEPAPDPEPAPAP
;
A
#
# COMPACT_ATOMS: atom_id res chain seq x y z
N MET A 1 -5.71 14.09 -10.99
CA MET A 1 -4.80 14.55 -12.05
C MET A 1 -4.81 13.48 -13.13
N ILE A 2 -5.07 13.84 -14.38
CA ILE A 2 -5.02 12.90 -15.52
C ILE A 2 -3.56 12.84 -15.98
N PRO A 3 -2.97 11.65 -16.20
CA PRO A 3 -1.66 11.50 -16.82
C PRO A 3 -1.63 12.28 -18.14
N ASP A 4 -0.74 13.25 -18.25
CA ASP A 4 -0.54 13.99 -19.49
C ASP A 4 0.61 13.30 -20.24
N PRO A 5 0.33 12.57 -21.33
CA PRO A 5 1.34 11.86 -22.08
C PRO A 5 2.33 12.81 -22.79
N THR A 6 2.04 14.11 -22.83
CA THR A 6 2.95 15.12 -23.36
C THR A 6 3.96 15.63 -22.32
N GLN A 7 3.75 15.32 -21.03
CA GLN A 7 4.70 15.61 -19.97
C GLN A 7 5.83 14.58 -19.96
N PRO A 8 7.05 14.98 -19.58
CA PRO A 8 8.23 14.15 -19.78
C PRO A 8 8.25 12.87 -18.92
N TRP A 9 7.41 12.77 -17.89
CA TRP A 9 7.20 11.56 -17.07
C TRP A 9 5.83 10.89 -17.29
N GLY A 10 5.00 11.39 -18.22
CA GLY A 10 3.58 11.01 -18.35
C GLY A 10 2.69 11.57 -17.23
N VAL A 11 3.24 12.41 -16.36
CA VAL A 11 2.59 13.09 -15.24
C VAL A 11 3.25 14.45 -15.06
N ALA A 12 2.46 15.48 -14.76
CA ALA A 12 2.99 16.82 -14.45
C ALA A 12 3.74 16.76 -13.10
N ILE A 13 5.07 16.89 -13.15
CA ILE A 13 5.94 16.87 -11.97
C ILE A 13 6.88 18.05 -12.08
N ASP A 14 6.78 18.94 -11.10
CA ASP A 14 7.40 20.27 -11.10
C ASP A 14 8.74 20.28 -10.33
N TYR A 15 9.49 19.16 -10.31
CA TYR A 15 10.66 18.86 -9.44
C TYR A 15 10.30 18.23 -8.07
N ALA A 16 11.21 17.41 -7.49
CA ALA A 16 11.08 16.66 -6.22
C ALA A 16 9.62 16.47 -5.76
N GLY A 17 8.87 15.74 -6.59
CA GLY A 17 7.43 15.89 -6.65
C GLY A 17 6.71 14.64 -6.22
N ARG A 18 5.52 14.83 -5.65
CA ARG A 18 4.55 13.76 -5.45
C ARG A 18 3.50 13.87 -6.55
N GLY A 19 3.53 12.94 -7.49
CA GLY A 19 2.44 12.72 -8.44
C GLY A 19 1.44 11.73 -7.86
N THR A 20 0.16 11.93 -8.10
CA THR A 20 -0.86 10.92 -7.79
C THR A 20 -1.68 10.68 -9.03
N VAL A 21 -1.67 9.44 -9.51
CA VAL A 21 -2.52 8.95 -10.60
C VAL A 21 -3.61 8.10 -9.96
N THR A 22 -4.87 8.41 -10.27
CA THR A 22 -6.00 7.58 -9.86
C THR A 22 -6.69 7.09 -11.11
N GLU A 23 -6.74 5.77 -11.29
CA GLU A 23 -7.36 5.12 -12.43
C GLU A 23 -8.08 3.86 -11.96
N SER A 24 -9.31 3.65 -12.43
CA SER A 24 -10.13 2.46 -12.10
C SER A 24 -10.28 2.17 -10.60
N GLY A 25 -10.31 3.20 -9.75
CA GLY A 25 -10.42 3.07 -8.30
C GLY A 25 -9.10 2.77 -7.58
N HIS A 26 -8.02 2.52 -8.31
CA HIS A 26 -6.68 2.36 -7.76
C HIS A 26 -5.97 3.71 -7.75
N THR A 27 -5.27 4.01 -6.66
CA THR A 27 -4.44 5.22 -6.55
C THR A 27 -2.98 4.85 -6.55
N VAL A 28 -2.26 5.23 -7.61
CA VAL A 28 -0.81 5.17 -7.75
C VAL A 28 -0.19 6.47 -7.25
N GLY A 29 0.52 6.37 -6.12
CA GLY A 29 1.37 7.45 -5.63
C GLY A 29 2.77 7.36 -6.26
N VAL A 30 3.09 8.29 -7.15
CA VAL A 30 4.44 8.46 -7.70
C VAL A 30 5.20 9.46 -6.85
N ARG A 31 6.36 9.07 -6.36
CA ARG A 31 7.25 9.98 -5.63
C ARG A 31 8.59 9.96 -6.33
N LEU A 32 9.08 11.15 -6.66
CA LEU A 32 10.42 11.38 -7.15
C LEU A 32 11.17 12.10 -6.04
N TYR A 33 12.08 11.40 -5.38
CA TYR A 33 12.98 12.00 -4.41
C TYR A 33 14.37 12.05 -5.01
N ASP A 34 14.94 13.24 -4.95
CA ASP A 34 16.37 13.45 -4.88
C ASP A 34 16.78 13.29 -3.40
N ASN A 35 17.92 12.65 -3.11
CA ASN A 35 18.52 12.57 -1.78
C ASN A 35 19.12 13.90 -1.28
N THR A 36 19.18 14.94 -2.12
CA THR A 36 19.38 16.32 -1.67
C THR A 36 18.07 16.80 -1.01
N LEU A 37 18.15 17.39 0.18
CA LEU A 37 17.00 17.78 1.03
C LEU A 37 16.20 18.98 0.46
N GLY A 38 15.80 18.93 -0.81
CA GLY A 38 15.18 20.04 -1.53
C GLY A 38 16.15 21.12 -1.99
N GLY A 39 17.45 20.82 -2.02
CA GLY A 39 18.47 21.69 -2.61
C GLY A 39 18.48 21.61 -4.14
N PRO A 40 19.24 22.49 -4.82
CA PRO A 40 19.53 22.28 -6.24
C PRO A 40 20.22 20.92 -6.44
N LEU A 41 19.82 20.20 -7.50
CA LEU A 41 20.55 19.04 -8.02
C LEU A 41 21.99 19.50 -8.29
N ASP A 42 22.90 19.14 -7.40
CA ASP A 42 24.33 19.32 -7.57
C ASP A 42 24.99 17.95 -7.71
N ILE A 43 26.12 17.91 -8.42
CA ILE A 43 26.97 16.73 -8.42
C ILE A 43 27.41 16.43 -6.99
N ASP A 44 27.26 15.16 -6.59
CA ASP A 44 27.84 14.67 -5.35
C ASP A 44 29.38 14.79 -5.46
N PRO A 45 30.02 15.57 -4.57
CA PRO A 45 31.46 15.80 -4.62
C PRO A 45 32.29 14.54 -4.36
N VAL A 46 31.69 13.48 -3.81
CA VAL A 46 32.37 12.20 -3.54
C VAL A 46 32.32 11.27 -4.75
N THR A 47 31.15 11.14 -5.38
CA THR A 47 30.94 10.19 -6.48
C THR A 47 31.10 10.82 -7.86
N GLY A 48 31.07 12.15 -7.97
CA GLY A 48 31.11 12.87 -9.24
C GLY A 48 29.82 12.74 -10.07
N GLU A 49 28.78 12.15 -9.50
CA GLU A 49 27.51 11.88 -10.16
C GLU A 49 26.39 12.70 -9.53
N TYR A 50 25.31 12.90 -10.29
CA TYR A 50 24.09 13.44 -9.70
C TYR A 50 23.46 12.41 -8.74
N PRO A 51 22.53 12.82 -7.87
CA PRO A 51 21.75 11.89 -7.08
C PRO A 51 20.83 11.00 -7.96
N ALA A 52 20.57 9.79 -7.46
CA ALA A 52 19.66 8.86 -8.10
C ALA A 52 18.20 9.31 -7.90
N VAL A 53 17.36 8.98 -8.87
CA VAL A 53 15.93 9.25 -8.79
C VAL A 53 15.18 7.97 -8.46
N TYR A 54 14.46 7.98 -7.34
CA TYR A 54 13.59 6.89 -6.96
C TYR A 54 12.21 7.12 -7.53
N VAL A 55 11.65 6.12 -8.22
CA VAL A 55 10.29 6.11 -8.72
C VAL A 55 9.54 5.02 -7.96
N THR A 56 8.63 5.43 -7.07
CA THR A 56 7.79 4.48 -6.31
C THR A 56 6.37 4.46 -6.87
N ALA A 57 5.69 3.32 -6.75
CA ALA A 57 4.26 3.18 -7.01
C ALA A 57 3.61 2.41 -5.85
N GLN A 58 2.34 2.72 -5.58
CA GLN A 58 1.52 2.01 -4.60
C GLN A 58 0.18 1.68 -5.23
N THR A 59 -0.35 0.50 -5.00
CA THR A 59 -1.73 0.15 -5.35
C THR A 59 -2.47 -0.12 -4.06
N VAL A 60 -3.65 0.46 -3.88
CA VAL A 60 -4.45 0.33 -2.66
C VAL A 60 -5.85 -0.12 -3.03
N GLU A 61 -6.35 -1.12 -2.32
CA GLU A 61 -7.76 -1.51 -2.33
C GLU A 61 -8.29 -1.49 -0.91
N ASN A 62 -9.44 -0.86 -0.71
CA ASN A 62 -10.11 -0.77 0.58
C ASN A 62 -11.16 -1.86 0.68
N GLY A 63 -11.09 -2.68 1.71
CA GLY A 63 -12.12 -3.64 2.08
C GLY A 63 -13.10 -3.07 3.11
N GLY A 64 -14.03 -3.91 3.56
CA GLY A 64 -14.90 -3.59 4.69
C GLY A 64 -14.12 -3.39 6.00
N ASN A 65 -14.75 -2.75 6.99
CA ASN A 65 -14.21 -2.57 8.35
C ASN A 65 -12.85 -1.85 8.42
N GLY A 66 -12.54 -0.99 7.45
CA GLY A 66 -11.29 -0.23 7.42
C GLY A 66 -10.05 -1.04 7.02
N VAL A 67 -10.23 -2.29 6.56
CA VAL A 67 -9.13 -3.10 6.05
C VAL A 67 -8.63 -2.53 4.73
N GLN A 68 -7.31 -2.52 4.54
CA GLN A 68 -6.70 -2.14 3.27
C GLN A 68 -5.67 -3.17 2.85
N LEU A 69 -5.73 -3.54 1.57
CA LEU A 69 -4.68 -4.27 0.91
C LEU A 69 -3.84 -3.28 0.10
N ARG A 70 -2.51 -3.37 0.23
CA ARG A 70 -1.59 -2.47 -0.45
C ARG A 70 -0.47 -3.24 -1.14
N GLY A 71 -0.25 -2.96 -2.42
CA GLY A 71 0.94 -3.38 -3.17
C GLY A 71 1.92 -2.23 -3.34
N TYR A 72 3.21 -2.55 -3.42
CA TYR A 72 4.28 -1.59 -3.56
C TYR A 72 5.27 -1.98 -4.66
N GLY A 73 5.72 -0.98 -5.43
CA GLY A 73 6.75 -1.14 -6.44
C GLY A 73 7.72 0.03 -6.42
N MET A 74 8.98 -0.24 -6.76
CA MET A 74 10.02 0.78 -6.82
C MET A 74 10.97 0.49 -7.99
N THR A 75 11.39 1.55 -8.66
CA THR A 75 12.46 1.54 -9.66
C THR A 75 13.40 2.69 -9.35
N VAL A 76 14.70 2.45 -9.47
CA VAL A 76 15.72 3.49 -9.31
C VAL A 76 16.26 3.83 -10.70
N VAL A 77 16.31 5.11 -11.02
CA VAL A 77 16.92 5.63 -12.24
C VAL A 77 18.23 6.29 -11.85
N GLN A 78 19.32 5.74 -12.36
CA GLN A 78 20.66 6.24 -12.07
C GLN A 78 21.02 7.38 -13.04
N PRO A 79 21.74 8.40 -12.57
CA PRO A 79 22.40 9.36 -13.46
C PRO A 79 23.45 8.64 -14.32
N THR A 80 23.90 9.29 -15.39
CA THR A 80 24.97 8.76 -16.22
C THR A 80 25.94 9.85 -16.63
N HIS A 81 27.23 9.61 -16.43
CA HIS A 81 28.33 10.46 -16.88
C HIS A 81 28.27 11.89 -16.35
N GLY A 82 27.97 12.05 -15.05
CA GLY A 82 27.87 13.37 -14.42
C GLY A 82 26.73 14.21 -14.99
N ARG A 83 25.66 13.58 -15.47
CA ARG A 83 24.45 14.27 -15.95
C ARG A 83 23.26 13.94 -15.04
N PRO A 84 22.36 14.91 -14.79
CA PRO A 84 21.14 14.64 -14.05
C PRO A 84 20.33 13.53 -14.71
N VAL A 85 19.56 12.81 -13.90
CA VAL A 85 18.58 11.86 -14.41
C VAL A 85 17.59 12.59 -15.32
N LEU A 86 17.49 12.11 -16.55
CA LEU A 86 16.47 12.57 -17.48
C LEU A 86 15.15 11.84 -17.21
N PRO A 87 14.02 12.45 -17.59
CA PRO A 87 12.72 11.79 -17.54
C PRO A 87 12.68 10.45 -18.27
N ASP A 88 12.32 9.39 -17.54
CA ASP A 88 12.20 8.01 -18.04
C ASP A 88 10.76 7.50 -17.79
N PRO A 89 9.85 7.62 -18.78
CA PRO A 89 8.51 7.06 -18.68
C PRO A 89 8.51 5.54 -18.44
N ALA A 90 9.52 4.81 -18.93
CA ALA A 90 9.59 3.37 -18.71
C ALA A 90 9.89 3.03 -17.24
N ALA A 91 10.53 3.91 -16.47
CA ALA A 91 10.72 3.72 -15.03
C ALA A 91 9.39 3.76 -14.27
N VAL A 92 8.48 4.66 -14.67
CA VAL A 92 7.12 4.72 -14.10
C VAL A 92 6.37 3.43 -14.40
N VAL A 93 6.40 2.96 -15.65
CA VAL A 93 5.77 1.70 -16.06
C VAL A 93 6.32 0.50 -15.26
N ARG A 94 7.64 0.43 -15.06
CA ARG A 94 8.27 -0.62 -14.26
C ARG A 94 7.83 -0.59 -12.79
N ALA A 95 7.81 0.59 -12.17
CA ALA A 95 7.37 0.75 -10.80
C ALA A 95 5.89 0.35 -10.62
N VAL A 96 5.01 0.77 -11.53
CA VAL A 96 3.58 0.41 -11.52
C VAL A 96 3.39 -1.10 -11.71
N THR A 97 4.07 -1.69 -12.69
CA THR A 97 4.03 -3.14 -12.93
C THR A 97 4.44 -3.92 -11.68
N ALA A 98 5.51 -3.49 -11.00
CA ALA A 98 5.96 -4.11 -9.76
C ALA A 98 4.93 -3.97 -8.64
N ALA A 99 4.29 -2.79 -8.49
CA ALA A 99 3.27 -2.56 -7.48
C ALA A 99 2.03 -3.45 -7.67
N LEU A 100 1.61 -3.66 -8.92
CA LEU A 100 0.51 -4.55 -9.27
C LEU A 100 0.85 -6.02 -8.99
N ALA A 101 2.06 -6.46 -9.33
CA ALA A 101 2.50 -7.83 -9.04
C ALA A 101 2.58 -8.11 -7.53
N ASP A 102 3.10 -7.17 -6.73
CA ASP A 102 3.12 -7.27 -5.27
C ASP A 102 1.70 -7.26 -4.68
N PHE A 103 0.81 -6.42 -5.22
CA PHE A 103 -0.60 -6.40 -4.82
C PHE A 103 -1.27 -7.78 -5.02
N GLU A 104 -1.13 -8.37 -6.21
CA GLU A 104 -1.72 -9.70 -6.50
C GLU A 104 -1.15 -10.80 -5.60
N THR A 105 0.16 -10.74 -5.31
CA THR A 105 0.81 -11.66 -4.38
C THR A 105 0.19 -11.57 -2.98
N ARG A 106 0.00 -10.35 -2.48
CA ARG A 106 -0.61 -10.11 -1.16
C ARG A 106 -2.08 -10.48 -1.14
N ARG A 107 -2.81 -10.25 -2.23
CA ARG A 107 -4.22 -10.66 -2.37
C ARG A 107 -4.36 -12.17 -2.25
N ALA A 108 -3.51 -12.92 -2.94
CA ALA A 108 -3.48 -14.38 -2.85
C ALA A 108 -3.11 -14.87 -1.44
N ALA A 109 -2.10 -14.26 -0.81
CA ALA A 109 -1.70 -14.61 0.56
C ALA A 109 -2.82 -14.33 1.59
N PHE A 110 -3.53 -13.21 1.44
CA PHE A 110 -4.67 -12.88 2.30
C PHE A 110 -5.82 -13.88 2.12
N ALA A 111 -6.16 -14.24 0.88
CA ALA A 111 -7.17 -15.27 0.62
C ALA A 111 -6.79 -16.63 1.23
N ALA A 112 -5.52 -17.03 1.16
CA ALA A 112 -5.03 -18.25 1.79
C ALA A 112 -5.11 -18.19 3.33
N LEU A 113 -4.80 -17.04 3.93
CA LEU A 113 -4.97 -16.83 5.38
C LEU A 113 -6.42 -16.98 5.80
N CYS A 114 -7.36 -16.37 5.06
CA CYS A 114 -8.79 -16.50 5.34
C CYS A 114 -9.27 -17.96 5.22
N ALA A 115 -8.78 -18.70 4.23
CA ALA A 115 -9.14 -20.11 4.06
C ALA A 115 -8.58 -21.02 5.17
N ALA A 116 -7.42 -20.67 5.73
CA ALA A 116 -6.81 -21.41 6.83
C ALA A 116 -7.41 -21.08 8.21
N TRP A 117 -8.18 -19.98 8.32
CA TRP A 117 -8.76 -19.56 9.59
C TRP A 117 -9.97 -20.42 9.95
N VAL A 118 -9.85 -21.15 11.07
CA VAL A 118 -10.96 -21.90 11.67
C VAL A 118 -11.49 -21.08 12.85
N PRO A 119 -12.76 -20.62 12.82
CA PRO A 119 -13.36 -19.95 13.97
C PRO A 119 -13.39 -20.89 15.18
N VAL A 120 -13.02 -20.39 16.35
CA VAL A 120 -13.28 -21.13 17.60
C VAL A 120 -14.80 -21.15 17.82
N PRO A 121 -15.43 -22.31 18.03
CA PRO A 121 -16.85 -22.37 18.31
C PRO A 121 -17.17 -21.63 19.61
N ASP A 122 -18.27 -20.89 19.59
CA ASP A 122 -18.80 -20.20 20.77
C ASP A 122 -19.10 -21.25 21.86
N PRO A 123 -18.60 -21.11 23.10
CA PRO A 123 -19.08 -21.94 24.20
C PRO A 123 -20.59 -21.73 24.29
N GLY A 124 -21.35 -22.79 24.02
CA GLY A 124 -22.81 -22.74 24.03
C GLY A 124 -23.35 -22.15 25.33
N PRO A 125 -24.63 -21.71 25.33
CA PRO A 125 -25.23 -21.06 26.49
C PRO A 125 -25.02 -21.89 27.77
N GLU A 126 -24.59 -21.23 28.85
CA GLU A 126 -24.46 -21.88 30.16
C GLU A 126 -25.78 -22.56 30.54
N PRO A 127 -25.74 -23.78 31.12
CA PRO A 127 -26.95 -24.46 31.55
C PRO A 127 -27.71 -23.58 32.54
N THR A 128 -29.00 -23.33 32.27
CA THR A 128 -29.88 -22.61 33.18
C THR A 128 -29.96 -23.38 34.51
N PRO A 129 -29.79 -22.73 35.67
CA PRO A 129 -29.95 -23.39 36.97
C PRO A 129 -31.32 -24.04 37.09
N GLU A 130 -31.35 -25.27 37.62
CA GLU A 130 -32.60 -25.99 37.89
C GLU A 130 -33.44 -25.22 38.94
N PRO A 131 -34.78 -25.11 38.77
CA PRO A 131 -35.62 -24.44 39.74
C PRO A 131 -35.47 -25.05 41.13
N ALA A 132 -35.35 -24.20 42.16
CA ALA A 132 -35.32 -24.66 43.55
C ALA A 132 -36.61 -25.45 43.88
N PRO A 133 -36.52 -26.53 44.69
CA PRO A 133 -37.70 -27.30 45.09
C PRO A 133 -38.72 -26.41 45.80
N ASP A 134 -39.99 -26.61 45.47
CA ASP A 134 -41.13 -25.88 46.02
C ASP A 134 -41.17 -26.04 47.55
N PRO A 135 -41.31 -24.95 48.34
CA PRO A 135 -41.39 -25.07 49.79
C PRO A 135 -42.56 -25.97 50.23
N GLU A 136 -42.24 -26.93 51.11
CA GLU A 136 -43.21 -27.85 51.68
C GLU A 136 -44.33 -27.07 52.41
N PRO A 137 -45.61 -27.43 52.22
CA PRO A 137 -46.72 -26.73 52.85
C PRO A 137 -46.60 -26.73 54.37
N ALA A 138 -46.72 -25.55 54.99
CA ALA A 138 -46.72 -25.42 56.44
C ALA A 138 -47.88 -26.23 57.07
N PRO A 139 -47.66 -26.91 58.21
CA PRO A 139 -48.70 -27.68 58.86
C PRO A 139 -49.87 -26.79 59.31
N ALA A 140 -51.09 -27.25 59.06
CA ALA A 140 -52.32 -26.55 59.41
C ALA A 140 -52.55 -26.52 60.95
N PRO A 141 -53.08 -25.41 61.49
CA PRO A 141 -53.39 -25.26 62.93
C PRO A 141 -54.63 -26.05 63.37
#